data_AF-A0A1M5H8P6-F1
#
_entry.id   AF-A0A1M5H8P6-F1
#
_cell.length_a   1.000
_cell.length_b   1.000
_cell.length_c   1.000
_cell.angle_alpha   90.00
_cell.angle_beta   90.00
_cell.angle_gamma   90.00
#
_symmetry.space_group_name_H-M   'P 1'
#
loop_
_entity.id
_entity.type
_entity.pdbx_description
1 polymer ?
#
loop_
_entity_poly.entity_id
_entity_poly.type
_entity_poly.pdbx_seq_one_letter_code
_entity_poly.pdbx_strand_id
1 'polypeptide(L)'
;METLFVNKATNKEELEKVFAIRKVVFVEEQNCPPELEWEHEEESVHFLAMMDNQPCGACRWRKTDNGYKLERFAVLKEFRGKRIGQALVAAALSDLPEDAHYIYLNAQLTAMPLYARFGFVAEGDQFEEAGIQHFKMVKKG
;
A
#
# COMPACT_ATOMS: atom_id res chain seq x y z
N MET A 1 10.94 22.48 -8.17
CA MET A 1 9.82 21.56 -8.45
C MET A 1 10.01 20.40 -7.50
N GLU A 2 8.99 20.03 -6.72
CA GLU A 2 9.07 18.82 -5.88
C GLU A 2 9.24 17.60 -6.81
N THR A 3 10.24 16.76 -6.53
CA THR A 3 10.51 15.56 -7.33
C THR A 3 10.00 14.35 -6.58
N LEU A 4 8.88 13.78 -7.05
CA LEU A 4 8.29 12.54 -6.54
C LEU A 4 8.59 11.39 -7.48
N PHE A 5 9.16 10.30 -6.95
CA PHE A 5 9.28 9.05 -7.67
C PHE A 5 9.00 7.85 -6.75
N VAL A 6 8.64 6.73 -7.36
CA VAL A 6 8.39 5.46 -6.66
C VAL A 6 9.23 4.39 -7.34
N ASN A 7 9.98 3.63 -6.56
CA ASN A 7 10.76 2.50 -7.05
C ASN A 7 10.41 1.22 -6.30
N LYS A 8 10.64 0.08 -6.96
CA LYS A 8 10.68 -1.21 -6.28
C LYS A 8 11.85 -1.21 -5.30
N ALA A 9 11.61 -1.60 -4.06
CA ALA A 9 12.65 -1.80 -3.06
C ALA A 9 13.26 -3.18 -3.26
N THR A 10 14.50 -3.22 -3.75
CA THR A 10 15.18 -4.47 -4.16
C THR A 10 16.40 -4.81 -3.32
N ASN A 11 16.88 -3.86 -2.51
CA ASN A 11 17.99 -4.07 -1.60
C ASN A 11 17.60 -3.84 -0.14
N LYS A 12 18.47 -4.27 0.77
CA LYS A 12 18.25 -4.21 2.21
C LYS A 12 17.99 -2.78 2.72
N GLU A 13 18.74 -1.78 2.23
CA GLU A 13 18.61 -0.39 2.68
C GLU A 13 17.24 0.20 2.31
N GLU A 14 16.74 -0.11 1.11
CA GLU A 14 15.41 0.32 0.68
C GLU A 14 14.29 -0.37 1.47
N LEU A 15 14.44 -1.68 1.74
CA LEU A 15 13.49 -2.42 2.56
C LEU A 15 13.45 -1.90 4.00
N GLU A 16 14.61 -1.55 4.57
CA GLU A 16 14.68 -0.91 5.90
C GLU A 16 13.89 0.41 5.92
N LYS A 17 13.98 1.23 4.86
CA LYS A 17 13.17 2.46 4.74
C LYS A 17 11.68 2.18 4.61
N VAL A 18 11.30 1.17 3.81
CA VAL A 18 9.90 0.71 3.68
C VAL A 18 9.33 0.30 5.04
N PHE A 19 10.06 -0.53 5.78
CA PHE A 19 9.62 -1.00 7.10
C PHE A 19 9.59 0.12 8.14
N ALA A 20 10.55 1.06 8.10
CA ALA A 20 10.53 2.23 8.97
C ALA A 20 9.27 3.08 8.76
N ILE A 21 8.89 3.37 7.50
CA ILE A 21 7.66 4.12 7.19
C ILE A 21 6.43 3.37 7.70
N ARG A 22 6.35 2.06 7.42
CA ARG A 22 5.22 1.22 7.83
C ARG A 22 5.06 1.14 9.34
N LYS A 23 6.18 1.03 10.08
CA LYS A 23 6.17 1.07 11.54
C LYS A 23 5.59 2.40 12.05
N VAL A 24 6.04 3.54 11.54
CA VAL A 24 5.53 4.86 11.95
C VAL A 24 4.02 4.96 11.69
N VAL A 25 3.56 4.56 10.50
CA VAL A 25 2.14 4.72 10.13
C VAL A 25 1.23 3.70 10.80
N PHE A 26 1.56 2.40 10.74
CA PHE A 26 0.68 1.37 11.25
C PHE A 26 0.82 1.15 12.74
N VAL A 27 2.05 1.04 13.26
CA VAL A 27 2.28 0.74 14.68
C VAL A 27 2.14 2.00 15.53
N GLU A 28 2.86 3.06 15.21
CA GLU A 28 2.94 4.24 16.09
C GLU A 28 1.72 5.17 15.94
N GLU A 29 1.21 5.37 14.72
CA GLU A 29 0.06 6.25 14.49
C GLU A 29 -1.29 5.50 14.60
N GLN A 30 -1.41 4.33 13.98
CA GLN A 30 -2.67 3.57 13.93
C GLN A 30 -2.83 2.55 15.05
N ASN A 31 -1.82 2.39 15.92
CA ASN A 31 -1.83 1.43 17.03
C ASN A 31 -2.06 -0.03 16.59
N CYS A 32 -1.64 -0.37 15.36
CA CYS A 32 -1.60 -1.76 14.89
C CYS A 32 -0.60 -2.55 15.76
N PRO A 33 -0.98 -3.71 16.31
CA PRO A 33 -0.05 -4.57 17.03
C PRO A 33 1.18 -4.90 16.15
N PRO A 34 2.42 -4.70 16.63
CA PRO A 34 3.64 -4.93 15.84
C PRO A 34 3.71 -6.32 15.20
N GLU A 35 3.19 -7.34 15.89
CA GLU A 35 3.15 -8.72 15.41
C GLU A 35 2.26 -8.94 14.18
N LEU A 36 1.25 -8.09 13.97
CA LEU A 36 0.35 -8.15 12.80
C LEU A 36 0.89 -7.34 11.60
N GLU A 37 1.92 -6.53 11.81
CA GLU A 37 2.48 -5.71 10.74
C GLU A 37 3.40 -6.55 9.84
N TRP A 38 4.19 -7.45 10.45
CA TRP A 38 5.28 -8.18 9.79
C TRP A 38 4.84 -9.56 9.33
N GLU A 39 4.04 -9.60 8.28
CA GLU A 39 3.52 -10.85 7.69
C GLU A 39 3.80 -10.85 6.18
N HIS A 40 4.20 -12.00 5.61
CA HIS A 40 4.38 -12.17 4.15
C HIS A 40 5.41 -11.24 3.49
N GLU A 41 6.44 -10.80 4.23
CA GLU A 41 7.41 -9.82 3.70
C GLU A 41 8.27 -10.38 2.57
N GLU A 42 8.69 -11.64 2.65
CA GLU A 42 9.60 -12.28 1.69
C GLU A 42 8.90 -12.66 0.36
N GLU A 43 7.58 -12.89 0.39
CA GLU A 43 6.77 -13.22 -0.79
C GLU A 43 6.18 -11.98 -1.49
N SER A 44 6.41 -10.79 -0.93
CA SER A 44 5.84 -9.53 -1.40
C SER A 44 6.83 -8.71 -2.23
N VAL A 45 6.32 -7.96 -3.20
CA VAL A 45 7.06 -6.92 -3.90
C VAL A 45 6.79 -5.58 -3.22
N HIS A 46 7.85 -4.97 -2.69
CA HIS A 46 7.79 -3.72 -1.93
C HIS A 46 8.11 -2.51 -2.79
N PHE A 47 7.48 -1.38 -2.48
CA PHE A 47 7.70 -0.10 -3.14
C PHE A 47 8.02 0.97 -2.12
N LEU A 48 8.98 1.83 -2.48
CA LEU A 48 9.38 3.00 -1.72
C LEU A 48 9.07 4.26 -2.54
N ALA A 49 8.34 5.19 -1.95
CA ALA A 49 8.14 6.52 -2.50
C ALA A 49 9.14 7.49 -1.89
N MET A 50 9.77 8.28 -2.75
CA MET A 50 10.75 9.30 -2.41
C MET A 50 10.25 10.66 -2.90
N MET A 51 10.28 11.67 -2.03
CA MET A 51 10.00 13.06 -2.36
C MET A 51 11.17 13.93 -1.95
N ASP A 52 11.79 14.62 -2.91
CA ASP A 52 12.97 15.46 -2.69
C ASP A 52 14.08 14.72 -1.90
N ASN A 53 14.37 13.49 -2.32
CA ASN A 53 15.30 12.54 -1.70
C ASN A 53 14.95 12.07 -0.28
N GLN A 54 13.73 12.31 0.19
CA GLN A 54 13.25 11.81 1.49
C GLN A 54 12.28 10.63 1.31
N PRO A 55 12.46 9.52 2.03
CA PRO A 55 11.51 8.41 2.04
C PRO A 55 10.20 8.88 2.69
N CYS A 56 9.08 8.77 1.96
CA CYS A 56 7.83 9.42 2.34
C CYS A 56 6.60 8.51 2.28
N GLY A 57 6.70 7.36 1.60
CA GLY A 57 5.61 6.40 1.52
C GLY A 57 6.09 5.01 1.13
N ALA A 58 5.27 4.03 1.44
CA ALA A 58 5.53 2.62 1.14
C ALA A 58 4.23 1.91 0.77
N CYS A 59 4.33 0.87 -0.06
CA CYS A 59 3.28 -0.11 -0.24
C CYS A 59 3.89 -1.43 -0.70
N ARG A 60 3.05 -2.47 -0.81
CA ARG A 60 3.44 -3.71 -1.46
C ARG A 60 2.30 -4.34 -2.22
N TRP A 61 2.62 -5.27 -3.09
CA TRP A 61 1.66 -6.27 -3.55
C TRP A 61 2.23 -7.68 -3.32
N ARG A 62 1.34 -8.67 -3.22
CA ARG A 62 1.70 -10.09 -3.22
C ARG A 62 0.68 -10.94 -3.98
N LYS A 63 1.12 -12.12 -4.43
CA LYS A 63 0.23 -13.12 -5.03
C LYS A 63 -0.41 -13.97 -3.94
N THR A 64 -1.69 -14.26 -4.07
CA THR A 64 -2.49 -15.11 -3.17
C THR A 64 -3.28 -16.11 -4.01
N ASP A 65 -3.91 -17.10 -3.37
CA ASP A 65 -4.81 -18.05 -4.04
C ASP A 65 -6.02 -17.37 -4.71
N ASN A 66 -6.40 -16.17 -4.25
CA ASN A 66 -7.51 -15.41 -4.81
C ASN A 66 -7.10 -14.49 -5.97
N GLY A 67 -5.80 -14.21 -6.15
CA GLY A 67 -5.28 -13.20 -7.08
C GLY A 67 -4.23 -12.31 -6.43
N TYR A 68 -4.08 -11.08 -6.93
CA TYR A 68 -3.04 -10.14 -6.50
C TYR A 68 -3.57 -9.18 -5.44
N LYS A 69 -3.01 -9.24 -4.23
CA LYS A 69 -3.41 -8.39 -3.10
C LYS A 69 -2.48 -7.19 -3.01
N LEU A 70 -3.05 -5.99 -3.07
CA LEU A 70 -2.39 -4.71 -2.79
C LEU A 70 -2.58 -4.38 -1.31
N GLU A 71 -1.50 -4.06 -0.61
CA GLU A 71 -1.58 -3.84 0.85
C GLU A 71 -0.43 -2.98 1.38
N ARG A 72 -0.50 -2.66 2.68
CA ARG A 72 0.49 -1.86 3.44
C ARG A 72 0.76 -0.48 2.84
N PHE A 73 -0.26 0.18 2.29
CA PHE A 73 -0.16 1.57 1.81
C PHE A 73 0.01 2.52 2.99
N ALA A 74 1.22 3.04 3.15
CA ALA A 74 1.60 3.94 4.23
C ALA A 74 2.19 5.23 3.64
N VAL A 75 1.71 6.38 4.12
CA VAL A 75 2.28 7.70 3.78
C VAL A 75 2.48 8.46 5.07
N LEU A 76 3.72 8.91 5.30
CA LEU A 76 4.09 9.73 6.45
C LEU A 76 3.22 10.98 6.52
N LYS A 77 2.81 11.36 7.74
CA LYS A 77 1.76 12.36 7.97
C LYS A 77 2.07 13.71 7.33
N GLU A 78 3.31 14.16 7.41
CA GLU A 78 3.83 15.41 6.87
C GLU A 78 3.89 15.44 5.33
N PHE A 79 3.78 14.29 4.68
CA PHE A 79 3.78 14.15 3.22
C PHE A 79 2.37 13.91 2.64
N ARG A 80 1.32 13.78 3.47
CA ARG A 80 -0.05 13.58 3.00
C ARG A 80 -0.56 14.78 2.21
N GLY A 81 -1.49 14.54 1.28
CA GLY A 81 -1.99 15.56 0.36
C GLY A 81 -1.07 15.85 -0.84
N LYS A 82 0.14 15.29 -0.87
CA LYS A 82 1.11 15.49 -1.96
C LYS A 82 1.10 14.39 -3.04
N ARG A 83 -0.07 13.76 -3.27
CA ARG A 83 -0.30 12.70 -4.28
C ARG A 83 0.55 11.42 -4.15
N ILE A 84 1.32 11.23 -3.08
CA ILE A 84 2.16 10.02 -2.87
C ILE A 84 1.35 8.73 -2.90
N GLY A 85 0.17 8.69 -2.26
CA GLY A 85 -0.71 7.53 -2.32
C GLY A 85 -1.13 7.17 -3.75
N GLN A 86 -1.35 8.16 -4.62
CA GLN A 86 -1.67 7.93 -6.03
C GLN A 86 -0.46 7.35 -6.77
N ALA A 87 0.74 7.89 -6.51
CA ALA A 87 1.96 7.39 -7.13
C ALA A 87 2.26 5.94 -6.71
N LEU A 88 2.04 5.59 -5.43
CA LEU A 88 2.19 4.22 -4.92
C LEU A 88 1.22 3.25 -5.60
N VAL A 89 -0.06 3.60 -5.70
CA VAL A 89 -1.06 2.74 -6.37
C VAL A 89 -0.71 2.55 -7.85
N ALA A 90 -0.32 3.62 -8.54
CA ALA A 90 0.09 3.55 -9.93
C ALA A 90 1.31 2.64 -10.13
N ALA A 91 2.34 2.77 -9.28
CA ALA A 91 3.53 1.94 -9.35
C ALA A 91 3.23 0.47 -9.07
N ALA A 92 2.43 0.17 -8.03
CA ALA A 92 2.05 -1.20 -7.71
C ALA A 92 1.25 -1.85 -8.85
N LEU A 93 0.27 -1.14 -9.43
CA LEU A 93 -0.51 -1.65 -10.55
C LEU A 93 0.33 -1.85 -11.82
N SER A 94 1.26 -0.93 -12.10
CA SER A 94 2.13 -1.02 -13.28
C SER A 94 3.14 -2.15 -13.21
N ASP A 95 3.38 -2.69 -12.00
CA ASP A 95 4.31 -3.79 -11.78
C ASP A 95 3.65 -5.17 -11.82
N LEU A 96 2.32 -5.23 -11.76
CA LEU A 96 1.60 -6.48 -11.79
C LEU A 96 1.84 -7.21 -13.13
N PRO A 97 1.93 -8.55 -13.11
CA PRO A 97 2.06 -9.35 -14.32
C PRO A 97 0.79 -9.26 -15.19
N GLU A 98 0.94 -9.61 -16.46
CA GLU A 98 -0.16 -9.57 -17.45
C GLU A 98 -1.34 -10.47 -17.08
N ASP A 99 -1.11 -11.52 -16.28
CA ASP A 99 -2.14 -12.45 -15.79
C ASP A 99 -2.92 -11.94 -14.56
N ALA A 100 -2.70 -10.70 -14.14
CA ALA A 100 -3.36 -10.09 -12.98
C ALA A 100 -4.82 -9.69 -13.26
N HIS A 101 -5.69 -10.68 -13.49
CA HIS A 101 -7.11 -10.47 -13.77
C HIS A 101 -7.95 -10.14 -12.53
N TYR A 102 -7.48 -10.55 -11.34
CA TYR A 102 -8.13 -10.25 -10.06
C TYR A 102 -7.16 -9.54 -9.14
N ILE A 103 -7.45 -8.27 -8.88
CA ILE A 103 -6.66 -7.40 -8.03
C ILE A 103 -7.55 -6.91 -6.90
N TYR A 104 -7.10 -7.02 -5.65
CA TYR A 104 -7.91 -6.61 -4.51
C TYR A 104 -7.09 -6.01 -3.39
N LEU A 105 -7.78 -5.31 -2.48
CA LEU A 105 -7.20 -4.72 -1.28
C LEU A 105 -8.27 -4.55 -0.20
N ASN A 106 -7.83 -4.40 1.04
CA ASN A 106 -8.67 -3.98 2.15
C ASN A 106 -8.49 -2.46 2.31
N ALA A 107 -9.48 -1.67 1.90
CA ALA A 107 -9.41 -0.22 1.97
C ALA A 107 -9.99 0.28 3.28
N GLN A 108 -9.22 1.08 4.03
CA GLN A 108 -9.78 1.95 5.06
C GLN A 108 -10.82 2.88 4.42
N LEU A 109 -11.91 3.20 5.13
CA LEU A 109 -13.00 4.04 4.59
C LEU A 109 -12.48 5.37 4.01
N THR A 110 -11.50 5.98 4.67
CA THR A 110 -10.85 7.23 4.27
C THR A 110 -10.01 7.10 2.99
N ALA A 111 -9.50 5.90 2.69
CA ALA A 111 -8.68 5.60 1.52
C ALA A 111 -9.50 5.09 0.32
N MET A 112 -10.76 4.68 0.51
CA MET A 112 -11.62 4.20 -0.59
C MET A 112 -11.68 5.18 -1.80
N PRO A 113 -11.79 6.51 -1.62
CA PRO A 113 -11.80 7.45 -2.76
C PRO A 113 -10.51 7.49 -3.56
N LEU A 114 -9.36 7.13 -2.96
CA LEU A 114 -8.10 6.96 -3.68
C LEU A 114 -8.19 5.77 -4.62
N TYR A 115 -8.58 4.60 -4.11
CA TYR A 115 -8.64 3.36 -4.89
C TYR A 115 -9.73 3.40 -5.97
N ALA A 116 -10.87 4.04 -5.70
CA ALA A 116 -11.93 4.24 -6.68
C ALA A 116 -11.45 4.95 -7.95
N ARG A 117 -10.49 5.88 -7.84
CA ARG A 117 -9.88 6.58 -9.01
C ARG A 117 -9.06 5.65 -9.91
N PHE A 118 -8.63 4.51 -9.39
CA PHE A 118 -7.93 3.47 -10.15
C PHE A 118 -8.88 2.36 -10.65
N GLY A 119 -10.19 2.54 -10.48
CA GLY A 119 -11.22 1.62 -10.93
C GLY A 119 -11.47 0.45 -9.98
N PHE A 120 -11.09 0.58 -8.70
CA PHE A 120 -11.51 -0.36 -7.67
C PHE A 120 -12.96 -0.07 -7.24
N VAL A 121 -13.72 -1.13 -6.97
CA VAL A 121 -15.09 -1.06 -6.46
C VAL A 121 -15.20 -1.87 -5.16
N ALA A 122 -16.03 -1.43 -4.22
CA ALA A 122 -16.28 -2.19 -3.00
C ALA A 122 -16.99 -3.52 -3.31
N GLU A 123 -16.60 -4.60 -2.64
CA GLU A 123 -17.16 -5.94 -2.78
C GLU A 123 -17.41 -6.54 -1.39
N GLY A 124 -18.64 -6.98 -1.11
CA GLY A 124 -19.02 -7.55 0.17
C GLY A 124 -19.32 -6.52 1.26
N ASP A 125 -19.33 -6.99 2.50
CA ASP A 125 -19.70 -6.19 3.67
C ASP A 125 -18.50 -5.44 4.28
N GLN A 126 -18.81 -4.40 5.05
CA GLN A 126 -17.84 -3.70 5.88
C GLN A 126 -17.33 -4.63 6.98
N PHE A 127 -16.03 -4.58 7.27
CA PHE A 127 -15.44 -5.37 8.36
C PHE A 127 -14.38 -4.55 9.11
N GLU A 128 -13.99 -5.04 10.29
CA GLU A 128 -12.96 -4.42 11.12
C GLU A 128 -11.65 -5.22 11.02
N GLU A 129 -10.53 -4.51 10.88
CA GLU A 129 -9.17 -5.06 10.89
C GLU A 129 -8.30 -4.11 11.74
N ALA A 130 -7.65 -4.64 12.78
CA ALA A 130 -6.87 -3.87 13.75
C ALA A 130 -7.61 -2.65 14.36
N GLY A 131 -8.92 -2.80 14.64
CA GLY A 131 -9.74 -1.71 15.20
C GLY A 131 -10.13 -0.62 14.20
N ILE A 132 -9.82 -0.80 12.91
CA ILE A 132 -10.13 0.14 11.84
C ILE A 132 -11.14 -0.50 10.89
N GLN A 133 -12.12 0.30 10.49
CA GLN A 133 -13.14 -0.14 9.55
C GLN A 133 -12.61 -0.16 8.12
N HIS A 134 -12.93 -1.23 7.40
CA HIS A 134 -12.48 -1.49 6.04
C HIS A 134 -13.63 -1.98 5.14
N PHE A 135 -13.46 -1.78 3.84
CA PHE A 135 -14.15 -2.53 2.80
C PHE A 135 -13.13 -3.26 1.94
N LYS A 136 -13.46 -4.49 1.54
CA LYS A 136 -12.73 -5.13 0.45
C LYS A 136 -13.06 -4.37 -0.82
N MET A 137 -12.04 -3.97 -1.56
CA MET A 137 -12.19 -3.37 -2.88
C MET A 137 -11.47 -4.20 -3.92
N VAL A 138 -12.11 -4.35 -5.08
CA VAL A 138 -11.63 -5.20 -6.18
C VAL A 138 -11.54 -4.41 -7.48
N LYS A 139 -10.55 -4.74 -8.29
CA LYS A 139 -10.41 -4.32 -9.67
C LYS A 139 -10.31 -5.58 -10.53
N LYS A 140 -11.24 -5.71 -11.48
CA LYS A 140 -11.31 -6.82 -12.44
C LYS A 140 -10.75 -6.33 -13.78
N GLY A 141 -9.86 -7.11 -14.37
CA GLY A 141 -9.29 -6.87 -15.70
C GLY A 141 -10.28 -7.10 -16.83
#